data_AF-A0A4R1WJB9-F1
#
_entry.id   AF-A0A4R1WJB9-F1
#
_cell.length_a   1.000
_cell.length_b   1.000
_cell.length_c   1.000
_cell.angle_alpha   90.00
_cell.angle_beta   90.00
_cell.angle_gamma   90.00
#
_symmetry.space_group_name_H-M   'P 1'
#
loop_
_entity.id
_entity.type
_entity.pdbx_description
1 polymer ?
#
loop_
_entity_poly.entity_id
_entity_poly.type
_entity_poly.pdbx_seq_one_letter_code
_entity_poly.pdbx_strand_id
1 'polypeptide(L)'
;MVIRLDYDRVAMLNRFRQFWTKVISPIANLLLRLGVSADAVTLVGTIGVCAGALIFFPRGHIWLGVVVITCFVFSDLIDGYMARTSGTSSKWGSYLDSTLDRLGDGAIFGGLVLYYAGSAGDTPWMAAVTLWALVMGATTSYARAKAESLGLQASGGIAERSDRLVSVLVIGFFSDVLNLPILLEIVLCALAVASTITVVQRTLSVRKQVLADPANAGLTPPTTPGTATPGAATPPTSETPGTGTAGTGTTGTGTTGTSTTGPDSQGGADVPPATS
;
A
#
# COMPACT_ATOMS: atom_id res chain seq x y z
N MET A 1 -9.99 -24.48 31.61
CA MET A 1 -8.67 -24.44 30.95
C MET A 1 -8.44 -23.10 30.24
N VAL A 2 -9.27 -22.74 29.25
CA VAL A 2 -9.18 -21.47 28.47
C VAL A 2 -8.81 -20.23 29.29
N ILE A 3 -9.56 -19.91 30.35
CA ILE A 3 -9.37 -18.70 31.18
C ILE A 3 -7.93 -18.54 31.73
N ARG A 4 -7.21 -19.63 32.03
CA ARG A 4 -5.80 -19.53 32.44
C ARG A 4 -4.89 -19.14 31.28
N LEU A 5 -5.10 -19.72 30.08
CA LEU A 5 -4.29 -19.39 28.90
C LEU A 5 -4.42 -17.90 28.51
N ASP A 6 -5.60 -17.31 28.65
CA ASP A 6 -5.80 -15.88 28.40
C ASP A 6 -5.16 -15.01 29.48
N TYR A 7 -5.29 -15.39 30.76
CA TYR A 7 -4.61 -14.68 31.86
C TYR A 7 -3.08 -14.74 31.73
N ASP A 8 -2.53 -15.92 31.45
CA ASP A 8 -1.09 -16.14 31.28
C ASP A 8 -0.55 -15.38 30.04
N ARG A 9 -1.32 -15.31 28.94
CA ARG A 9 -1.01 -14.45 27.78
C ARG A 9 -1.00 -12.97 28.16
N VAL A 10 -2.03 -12.47 28.84
CA VAL A 10 -2.11 -11.05 29.26
C VAL A 10 -0.98 -10.70 30.24
N ALA A 11 -0.66 -11.59 31.19
CA ALA A 11 0.45 -11.41 32.12
C ALA A 11 1.82 -11.40 31.38
N MET A 12 2.02 -12.31 30.43
CA MET A 12 3.22 -12.38 29.60
C MET A 12 3.41 -11.13 28.74
N LEU A 13 2.37 -10.68 28.04
CA LEU A 13 2.37 -9.46 27.21
C LEU A 13 2.65 -8.21 28.05
N ASN A 14 2.02 -8.08 29.22
CA ASN A 14 2.29 -6.98 30.14
C ASN A 14 3.74 -7.01 30.67
N ARG A 15 4.28 -8.17 31.01
CA ARG A 15 5.67 -8.32 31.46
C ARG A 15 6.68 -7.98 30.36
N PHE A 16 6.41 -8.40 29.12
CA PHE A 16 7.20 -8.06 27.94
C PHE A 16 7.16 -6.55 27.66
N ARG A 17 5.98 -5.93 27.67
CA ARG A 17 5.80 -4.48 27.51
C ARG A 17 6.53 -3.68 28.60
N GLN A 18 6.48 -4.12 29.86
CA GLN A 18 7.23 -3.52 30.96
C GLN A 18 8.76 -3.66 30.79
N PHE A 19 9.23 -4.81 30.31
CA PHE A 19 10.66 -5.00 29.99
C PHE A 19 11.14 -4.03 28.91
N TRP A 20 10.47 -3.99 27.76
CA TRP A 20 10.81 -3.06 26.68
C TRP A 20 10.73 -1.60 27.12
N THR A 21 9.71 -1.22 27.91
CA THR A 21 9.60 0.13 28.47
C THR A 21 10.82 0.48 29.34
N LYS A 22 11.34 -0.46 30.14
CA LYS A 22 12.56 -0.25 30.96
C LYS A 22 13.84 -0.13 30.13
N VAL A 23 13.95 -0.83 28.99
CA VAL A 23 15.10 -0.74 28.08
C VAL A 23 15.07 0.55 27.25
N ILE A 24 13.91 0.94 26.75
CA ILE A 24 13.72 2.09 25.84
C ILE A 24 13.72 3.42 26.58
N SER A 25 13.03 3.51 27.73
CA SER A 25 12.84 4.78 28.44
C SER A 25 14.12 5.55 28.81
N PRO A 26 15.27 4.97 29.22
CA PRO A 26 16.47 5.77 29.45
C PRO A 26 16.98 6.46 28.18
N ILE A 27 16.93 5.78 27.02
CA ILE A 27 17.39 6.32 25.73
C ILE A 27 16.41 7.40 25.25
N ALA A 28 15.11 7.11 25.27
CA ALA A 28 14.07 8.07 24.88
C ALA A 28 14.06 9.33 25.76
N ASN A 29 14.21 9.18 27.08
CA ASN A 29 14.27 10.33 27.99
C ASN A 29 15.56 11.14 27.83
N LEU A 30 16.67 10.53 27.41
CA LEU A 30 17.89 11.25 27.04
C LEU A 30 17.68 12.06 25.75
N LEU A 31 17.10 11.46 24.71
CA LEU A 31 16.80 12.14 23.44
C LEU A 31 15.83 13.31 23.62
N LEU A 32 14.77 13.14 24.42
CA LEU A 32 13.85 14.23 24.79
C LEU A 32 14.57 15.36 25.57
N ARG A 33 15.50 15.04 26.47
CA ARG A 33 16.33 16.04 27.19
C ARG A 33 17.30 16.78 26.27
N LEU A 34 17.72 16.16 25.17
CA LEU A 34 18.54 16.76 24.12
C LEU A 34 17.71 17.55 23.09
N GLY A 35 16.39 17.65 23.27
CA GLY A 35 15.49 18.38 22.36
C GLY A 35 15.20 17.66 21.04
N VAL A 36 15.53 16.37 20.93
CA VAL A 36 15.29 15.58 19.71
C VAL A 36 13.80 15.23 19.60
N SER A 37 13.18 15.51 18.44
CA SER A 37 11.79 15.14 18.15
C SER A 37 11.66 13.65 17.80
N ALA A 38 10.45 13.10 17.99
CA ALA A 38 10.13 11.73 17.57
C ALA A 38 10.36 11.56 16.05
N ASP A 39 9.82 12.47 15.24
CA ASP A 39 9.96 12.52 13.78
C ASP A 39 11.42 12.44 13.30
N ALA A 40 12.35 13.08 14.01
CA ALA A 40 13.78 13.03 13.68
C ALA A 40 14.40 11.66 13.97
N VAL A 41 13.94 10.97 15.03
CA VAL A 41 14.34 9.60 15.34
C VAL A 41 13.81 8.62 14.29
N THR A 42 12.55 8.74 13.85
CA THR A 42 11.96 7.91 12.78
C THR A 42 12.72 8.09 11.45
N LEU A 43 13.07 9.33 11.12
CA LEU A 43 13.81 9.66 9.89
C LEU A 43 15.24 9.09 9.92
N VAL A 44 15.98 9.28 11.02
CA VAL A 44 17.34 8.73 11.18
C VAL A 44 17.32 7.19 11.21
N GLY A 45 16.32 6.60 11.87
CA GLY A 45 16.03 5.16 11.85
C GLY A 45 15.90 4.63 10.44
N THR A 46 15.00 5.22 9.67
CA THR A 46 14.71 4.80 8.29
C THR A 46 15.91 4.98 7.37
N ILE A 47 16.67 6.07 7.51
CA ILE A 47 17.95 6.26 6.78
C ILE A 47 18.93 5.13 7.14
N GLY A 48 19.03 4.75 8.41
CA GLY A 48 19.86 3.64 8.88
C GLY A 48 19.42 2.27 8.37
N VAL A 49 18.12 1.98 8.32
CA VAL A 49 17.55 0.77 7.69
C VAL A 49 17.88 0.74 6.20
N CYS A 50 17.65 1.84 5.48
CA CYS A 50 17.94 1.96 4.06
C CYS A 50 19.44 1.79 3.76
N ALA A 51 20.32 2.39 4.56
CA ALA A 51 21.76 2.22 4.44
C ALA A 51 22.19 0.77 4.76
N GLY A 52 21.64 0.17 5.83
CA GLY A 52 21.90 -1.23 6.19
C GLY A 52 21.57 -2.21 5.07
N ALA A 53 20.40 -2.05 4.45
CA ALA A 53 20.00 -2.89 3.32
C ALA A 53 20.82 -2.61 2.05
N LEU A 54 20.85 -1.36 1.58
CA LEU A 54 21.38 -1.02 0.26
C LEU A 54 22.92 -0.98 0.19
N ILE A 55 23.62 -0.88 1.32
CA ILE A 55 25.09 -0.99 1.36
C ILE A 55 25.51 -2.45 1.49
N PHE A 56 24.95 -3.20 2.44
CA PHE A 56 25.48 -4.52 2.80
C PHE A 56 24.90 -5.66 1.95
N PHE A 57 23.60 -5.65 1.62
CA PHE A 57 23.00 -6.76 0.88
C PHE A 57 23.57 -6.93 -0.54
N PRO A 58 23.72 -5.88 -1.37
CA PRO A 58 24.30 -6.04 -2.73
C PRO A 58 25.77 -6.48 -2.74
N ARG A 59 26.45 -6.44 -1.58
CA ARG A 59 27.83 -6.89 -1.39
C ARG A 59 27.92 -8.32 -0.84
N GLY A 60 26.79 -9.01 -0.63
CA GLY A 60 26.74 -10.34 -0.03
C GLY A 60 27.04 -10.36 1.47
N HIS A 61 26.88 -9.23 2.16
CA HIS A 61 27.06 -9.13 3.62
C HIS A 61 25.70 -9.10 4.33
N ILE A 62 24.88 -10.13 4.11
CA ILE A 62 23.49 -10.17 4.58
C ILE A 62 23.43 -10.08 6.10
N TRP A 63 24.26 -10.81 6.83
CA TRP A 63 24.26 -10.80 8.30
C TRP A 63 24.61 -9.44 8.89
N LEU A 64 25.59 -8.72 8.31
CA LEU A 64 25.94 -7.35 8.71
C LEU A 64 24.80 -6.39 8.41
N GLY A 65 24.21 -6.48 7.21
CA GLY A 65 23.04 -5.68 6.84
C GLY A 65 21.88 -5.89 7.81
N VAL A 66 21.57 -7.14 8.16
CA VAL A 66 20.52 -7.47 9.14
C VAL A 66 20.84 -6.89 10.53
N VAL A 67 22.08 -7.00 11.02
CA VAL A 67 22.46 -6.43 12.32
C VAL A 67 22.27 -4.91 12.31
N VAL A 68 22.73 -4.21 11.27
CA VAL A 68 22.56 -2.76 11.11
C VAL A 68 21.06 -2.39 11.05
N ILE A 69 20.28 -3.05 10.19
CA ILE A 69 18.83 -2.83 10.09
C ILE A 69 18.15 -3.05 11.45
N THR A 70 18.48 -4.14 12.15
CA THR A 70 17.86 -4.48 13.45
C THR A 70 18.17 -3.43 14.51
N CYS A 71 19.41 -2.91 14.55
CA CYS A 71 19.77 -1.79 15.42
C CYS A 71 18.96 -0.52 15.13
N PHE A 72 18.64 -0.26 13.86
CA PHE A 72 17.83 0.91 13.49
C PHE A 72 16.32 0.69 13.63
N VAL A 73 15.75 -0.50 13.39
CA VAL A 73 14.32 -0.80 13.65
C VAL A 73 13.93 -0.59 15.13
N PHE A 74 14.89 -0.62 16.06
CA PHE A 74 14.63 -0.22 17.44
C PHE A 74 14.37 1.29 17.63
N SER A 75 14.62 2.15 16.64
CA SER A 75 14.24 3.58 16.70
C SER A 75 12.73 3.76 16.74
N ASP A 76 11.97 2.93 16.02
CA ASP A 76 10.51 3.02 15.88
C ASP A 76 9.82 2.69 17.22
N LEU A 77 10.49 1.87 18.04
CA LEU A 77 10.08 1.59 19.42
C LEU A 77 10.44 2.76 20.37
N ILE A 78 11.51 3.50 20.08
CA ILE A 78 11.96 4.68 20.81
C ILE A 78 11.07 5.89 20.49
N ASP A 79 10.86 6.23 19.22
CA ASP A 79 10.08 7.40 18.81
C ASP A 79 8.60 7.29 19.20
N GLY A 80 8.00 6.10 19.06
CA GLY A 80 6.65 5.85 19.53
C GLY A 80 6.54 5.98 21.05
N TYR A 81 7.59 5.63 21.80
CA TYR A 81 7.62 5.92 23.24
C TYR A 81 7.80 7.41 23.51
N MET A 82 8.67 8.12 22.77
CA MET A 82 8.86 9.56 22.87
C MET A 82 7.55 10.31 22.62
N ALA A 83 6.89 10.11 21.47
CA ALA A 83 5.64 10.77 21.08
C ALA A 83 4.46 10.50 22.05
N ARG A 84 4.43 9.32 22.70
CA ARG A 84 3.46 9.00 23.76
C ARG A 84 3.80 9.69 25.09
N THR A 85 5.08 9.96 25.37
CA THR A 85 5.55 10.53 26.64
C THR A 85 5.61 12.06 26.61
N SER A 86 5.92 12.66 25.45
CA SER A 86 5.88 14.10 25.18
C SER A 86 4.47 14.63 24.89
N GLY A 87 3.50 13.74 24.62
CA GLY A 87 2.17 14.11 24.15
C GLY A 87 2.10 14.54 22.68
N THR A 88 3.19 14.43 21.90
CA THR A 88 3.26 14.89 20.49
C THR A 88 2.71 13.90 19.45
N SER A 89 1.98 12.87 19.90
CA SER A 89 1.27 11.93 19.01
C SER A 89 0.29 12.67 18.08
N SER A 90 0.50 12.59 16.77
CA SER A 90 -0.20 13.42 15.78
C SER A 90 -0.53 12.67 14.49
N LYS A 91 -1.48 13.21 13.71
CA LYS A 91 -1.81 12.70 12.36
C LYS A 91 -0.61 12.77 11.42
N TRP A 92 0.24 13.79 11.58
CA TRP A 92 1.47 13.94 10.82
C TRP A 92 2.47 12.83 11.18
N GLY A 93 2.77 12.62 12.47
CA GLY A 93 3.67 11.56 12.92
C GLY A 93 3.21 10.17 12.46
N SER A 94 1.91 9.88 12.57
CA SER A 94 1.33 8.62 12.07
C SER A 94 1.37 8.46 10.54
N TYR A 95 1.38 9.56 9.78
CA TYR A 95 1.59 9.53 8.32
C TYR A 95 3.07 9.34 7.97
N LEU A 96 3.96 9.98 8.72
CA LEU A 96 5.41 9.92 8.55
C LEU A 96 5.93 8.51 8.83
N ASP A 97 5.64 7.96 10.02
CA ASP A 97 5.82 6.55 10.41
C ASP A 97 5.39 5.61 9.27
N SER A 98 4.13 5.70 8.86
CA SER A 98 3.56 4.86 7.80
C SER A 98 4.08 5.13 6.38
N THR A 99 4.82 6.21 6.14
CA THR A 99 5.45 6.47 4.84
C THR A 99 6.89 5.95 4.84
N LEU A 100 7.63 6.26 5.90
CA LEU A 100 9.00 5.82 6.12
C LEU A 100 9.11 4.29 6.26
N ASP A 101 8.16 3.66 6.95
CA ASP A 101 7.92 2.21 6.99
C ASP A 101 8.08 1.54 5.61
N ARG A 102 7.46 2.13 4.59
CA ARG A 102 7.33 1.57 3.24
C ARG A 102 8.61 1.82 2.44
N LEU A 103 9.38 2.87 2.77
CA LEU A 103 10.74 3.07 2.27
C LEU A 103 11.70 2.05 2.89
N GLY A 104 11.58 1.76 4.20
CA GLY A 104 12.34 0.71 4.88
C GLY A 104 12.09 -0.67 4.28
N ASP A 105 10.82 -1.08 4.15
CA ASP A 105 10.43 -2.32 3.46
C ASP A 105 10.99 -2.37 2.02
N GLY A 106 10.86 -1.26 1.29
CA GLY A 106 11.35 -1.11 -0.09
C GLY A 106 12.86 -1.26 -0.21
N ALA A 107 13.62 -0.69 0.73
CA ALA A 107 15.08 -0.80 0.75
C ALA A 107 15.56 -2.20 1.15
N ILE A 108 14.89 -2.85 2.13
CA ILE A 108 15.19 -4.23 2.54
C ILE A 108 15.04 -5.19 1.36
N PHE A 109 13.87 -5.24 0.73
CA PHE A 109 13.68 -6.12 -0.42
C PHE A 109 14.45 -5.65 -1.66
N GLY A 110 14.61 -4.34 -1.89
CA GLY A 110 15.40 -3.79 -2.99
C GLY A 110 16.88 -4.17 -2.90
N GLY A 111 17.47 -4.14 -1.70
CA GLY A 111 18.83 -4.63 -1.45
C GLY A 111 18.99 -6.13 -1.72
N LEU A 112 17.96 -6.93 -1.44
CA LEU A 112 17.93 -8.36 -1.76
C LEU A 112 17.72 -8.63 -3.26
N VAL A 113 16.93 -7.82 -3.98
CA VAL A 113 16.85 -7.88 -5.46
C VAL A 113 18.22 -7.60 -6.06
N LEU A 114 18.92 -6.56 -5.58
CA LEU A 114 20.27 -6.21 -6.02
C LEU A 114 21.33 -7.27 -5.65
N TYR A 115 21.17 -7.97 -4.52
CA TYR A 115 22.00 -9.12 -4.16
C TYR A 115 21.87 -10.27 -5.18
N TYR A 116 20.64 -10.72 -5.44
CA TYR A 116 20.39 -11.85 -6.35
C TYR A 116 20.58 -11.52 -7.83
N ALA A 117 20.41 -10.26 -8.24
CA ALA A 117 20.69 -9.80 -9.61
C ALA A 117 22.17 -9.41 -9.83
N GLY A 118 22.94 -9.24 -8.76
CA GLY A 118 24.38 -8.99 -8.80
C GLY A 118 25.20 -10.26 -8.63
N SER A 119 26.51 -10.15 -8.87
CA SER A 119 27.49 -11.26 -8.76
C SER A 119 27.71 -11.80 -7.35
N ALA A 120 26.96 -11.31 -6.34
CA ALA A 120 27.00 -11.80 -4.97
C ALA A 120 26.01 -12.95 -4.71
N GLY A 121 24.91 -13.00 -5.47
CA GLY A 121 23.93 -14.10 -5.45
C GLY A 121 23.76 -14.80 -6.80
N ASP A 122 24.07 -14.14 -7.93
CA ASP A 122 24.06 -14.67 -9.31
C ASP A 122 22.86 -15.58 -9.65
N THR A 123 21.66 -15.21 -9.16
CA THR A 123 20.44 -16.03 -9.26
C THR A 123 19.27 -15.15 -9.74
N PRO A 124 19.21 -14.82 -11.06
CA PRO A 124 18.26 -13.84 -11.57
C PRO A 124 16.78 -14.20 -11.36
N TRP A 125 16.45 -15.50 -11.29
CA TRP A 125 15.08 -15.93 -10.99
C TRP A 125 14.65 -15.62 -9.54
N MET A 126 15.59 -15.70 -8.59
CA MET A 126 15.34 -15.32 -7.19
C MET A 126 15.23 -13.80 -7.04
N ALA A 127 15.95 -13.02 -7.86
CA ALA A 127 15.75 -11.57 -7.93
C ALA A 127 14.32 -11.23 -8.38
N ALA A 128 13.76 -11.96 -9.37
CA ALA A 128 12.37 -11.80 -9.80
C ALA A 128 11.35 -12.21 -8.71
N VAL A 129 11.59 -13.30 -7.98
CA VAL A 129 10.76 -13.71 -6.82
C VAL A 129 10.80 -12.66 -5.70
N THR A 130 11.97 -12.12 -5.41
CA THR A 130 12.18 -11.07 -4.40
C THR A 130 11.46 -9.78 -4.79
N LEU A 131 11.54 -9.40 -6.07
CA LEU A 131 10.82 -8.25 -6.63
C LEU A 131 9.30 -8.45 -6.56
N TRP A 132 8.80 -9.66 -6.82
CA TRP A 132 7.39 -9.99 -6.64
C TRP A 132 6.95 -9.92 -5.17
N ALA A 133 7.77 -10.40 -4.23
CA ALA A 133 7.51 -10.29 -2.79
C ALA A 133 7.42 -8.82 -2.33
N LEU A 134 8.27 -7.94 -2.87
CA LEU A 134 8.20 -6.49 -2.67
C LEU A 134 6.91 -5.88 -3.24
N VAL A 135 6.63 -6.11 -4.53
CA VAL A 135 5.44 -5.56 -5.22
C VAL A 135 4.15 -5.99 -4.53
N MET A 136 4.02 -7.28 -4.19
CA MET A 136 2.85 -7.78 -3.48
C MET A 136 2.81 -7.30 -2.02
N GLY A 137 3.96 -7.14 -1.35
CA GLY A 137 4.04 -6.50 -0.03
C GLY A 137 3.48 -5.07 -0.04
N ALA A 138 4.01 -4.20 -0.90
CA ALA A 138 3.53 -2.84 -1.10
C ALA A 138 2.03 -2.81 -1.48
N THR A 139 1.59 -3.74 -2.33
CA THR A 139 0.18 -3.89 -2.72
C THR A 139 -0.72 -4.27 -1.55
N THR A 140 -0.28 -5.11 -0.59
CA THR A 140 -1.09 -5.37 0.62
C THR A 140 -1.32 -4.11 1.44
N SER A 141 -0.29 -3.26 1.61
CA SER A 141 -0.37 -2.00 2.34
C SER A 141 -1.23 -0.96 1.63
N TYR A 142 -1.06 -0.83 0.30
CA TYR A 142 -1.89 0.08 -0.51
C TYR A 142 -3.37 -0.36 -0.54
N ALA A 143 -3.65 -1.65 -0.73
CA ALA A 143 -5.01 -2.18 -0.71
C ALA A 143 -5.73 -1.92 0.63
N ARG A 144 -4.98 -1.96 1.75
CA ARG A 144 -5.50 -1.59 3.07
C ARG A 144 -5.80 -0.09 3.15
N ALA A 145 -4.81 0.77 2.90
CA ALA A 145 -4.97 2.22 2.97
C ALA A 145 -6.06 2.73 2.01
N LYS A 146 -6.20 2.12 0.82
CA LYS A 146 -7.24 2.48 -0.15
C LYS A 146 -8.63 2.06 0.31
N ALA A 147 -8.80 0.88 0.92
CA ALA A 147 -10.07 0.48 1.53
C ALA A 147 -10.46 1.43 2.68
N GLU A 148 -9.52 1.73 3.58
CA GLU A 148 -9.75 2.65 4.70
C GLU A 148 -10.11 4.07 4.19
N SER A 149 -9.51 4.53 3.07
CA SER A 149 -9.88 5.80 2.41
C SER A 149 -11.29 5.82 1.79
N LEU A 150 -11.93 4.66 1.64
CA LEU A 150 -13.31 4.50 1.15
C LEU A 150 -14.29 4.17 2.28
N GLY A 151 -13.86 4.22 3.54
CA GLY A 151 -14.67 3.81 4.70
C GLY A 151 -14.81 2.29 4.87
N LEU A 152 -14.11 1.49 4.06
CA LEU A 152 -14.17 0.03 4.06
C LEU A 152 -13.02 -0.58 4.88
N GLN A 153 -13.22 -1.78 5.42
CA GLN A 153 -12.21 -2.46 6.25
C GLN A 153 -11.49 -3.58 5.48
N ALA A 154 -10.20 -3.41 5.25
CA ALA A 154 -9.30 -4.44 4.71
C ALA A 154 -8.26 -4.89 5.74
N SER A 155 -8.72 -5.09 6.98
CA SER A 155 -7.96 -5.70 8.08
C SER A 155 -7.76 -7.21 7.85
N GLY A 156 -6.72 -7.78 8.48
CA GLY A 156 -6.35 -9.18 8.36
C GLY A 156 -5.53 -9.53 7.10
N GLY A 157 -5.22 -10.81 6.97
CA GLY A 157 -4.26 -11.37 6.00
C GLY A 157 -3.40 -12.45 6.66
N ILE A 158 -2.76 -13.32 5.89
CA ILE A 158 -1.83 -14.33 6.45
C ILE A 158 -0.43 -13.74 6.70
N ALA A 159 -0.02 -12.75 5.90
CA ALA A 159 1.29 -12.12 6.00
C ALA A 159 1.19 -10.66 6.50
N GLU A 160 1.18 -10.48 7.83
CA GLU A 160 1.33 -9.15 8.43
C GLU A 160 2.72 -8.55 8.15
N ARG A 161 2.86 -7.23 8.34
CA ARG A 161 4.10 -6.51 7.99
C ARG A 161 5.25 -6.86 8.94
N SER A 162 4.98 -6.91 10.25
CA SER A 162 5.92 -7.35 11.28
C SER A 162 6.51 -8.71 10.95
N ASP A 163 5.63 -9.67 10.66
CA ASP A 163 5.98 -11.09 10.55
C ASP A 163 6.83 -11.33 9.31
N ARG A 164 6.51 -10.66 8.21
CA ARG A 164 7.32 -10.57 6.99
C ARG A 164 8.72 -10.03 7.26
N LEU A 165 8.82 -8.86 7.90
CA LEU A 165 10.10 -8.19 8.15
C LEU A 165 10.97 -9.02 9.09
N VAL A 166 10.42 -9.49 10.21
CA VAL A 166 11.09 -10.39 11.17
C VAL A 166 11.54 -11.68 10.49
N SER A 167 10.70 -12.30 9.64
CA SER A 167 11.08 -13.53 8.92
C SER A 167 12.26 -13.31 7.97
N VAL A 168 12.26 -12.24 7.17
CA VAL A 168 13.38 -11.91 6.27
C VAL A 168 14.66 -11.65 7.06
N LEU A 169 14.61 -10.84 8.12
CA LEU A 169 15.81 -10.50 8.89
C LEU A 169 16.36 -11.73 9.64
N VAL A 170 15.53 -12.43 10.42
CA VAL A 170 16.01 -13.57 11.22
C VAL A 170 16.50 -14.71 10.34
N ILE A 171 15.75 -15.08 9.30
CA ILE A 171 16.14 -16.20 8.42
C ILE A 171 17.31 -15.78 7.51
N GLY A 172 17.36 -14.54 7.03
CA GLY A 172 18.50 -14.01 6.26
C GLY A 172 19.81 -13.97 7.07
N PHE A 173 19.75 -13.59 8.35
CA PHE A 173 20.90 -13.64 9.25
C PHE A 173 21.44 -15.07 9.40
N PHE A 174 20.57 -16.05 9.71
CA PHE A 174 21.00 -17.45 9.82
C PHE A 174 21.41 -18.07 8.48
N SER A 175 20.80 -17.65 7.36
CA SER A 175 21.14 -18.10 6.02
C SER A 175 22.60 -17.76 5.66
N ASP A 176 23.08 -16.58 6.03
CA ASP A 176 24.45 -16.13 5.78
C ASP A 176 25.43 -16.67 6.86
N VAL A 177 25.11 -16.51 8.15
CA VAL A 177 25.96 -16.97 9.27
C VAL A 177 26.19 -18.49 9.27
N LEU A 178 25.23 -19.29 8.80
CA LEU A 178 25.38 -20.74 8.69
C LEU A 178 25.86 -21.19 7.29
N ASN A 179 26.04 -20.27 6.34
CA ASN A 179 26.33 -20.54 4.93
C ASN A 179 25.31 -21.51 4.28
N LEU A 180 24.02 -21.23 4.49
CA LEU A 180 22.87 -21.96 3.97
C LEU A 180 21.96 -21.01 3.16
N PRO A 181 22.32 -20.61 1.93
CA PRO A 181 21.57 -19.63 1.12
C PRO A 181 20.10 -20.03 0.90
N ILE A 182 19.83 -21.35 0.83
CA ILE A 182 18.49 -21.95 0.68
C ILE A 182 17.48 -21.48 1.76
N LEU A 183 17.93 -21.07 2.95
CA LEU A 183 17.05 -20.50 3.99
C LEU A 183 16.41 -19.19 3.53
N LEU A 184 17.21 -18.27 2.98
CA LEU A 184 16.74 -16.99 2.47
C LEU A 184 15.83 -17.17 1.23
N GLU A 185 16.17 -18.10 0.35
CA GLU A 185 15.36 -18.46 -0.81
C GLU A 185 13.97 -18.99 -0.41
N ILE A 186 13.90 -19.89 0.58
CA ILE A 186 12.64 -20.47 1.07
C ILE A 186 11.74 -19.39 1.68
N VAL A 187 12.26 -18.49 2.52
CA VAL A 187 11.44 -17.42 3.12
C VAL A 187 10.96 -16.42 2.07
N LEU A 188 11.77 -16.08 1.07
CA LEU A 188 11.37 -15.16 0.01
C LEU A 188 10.29 -15.78 -0.90
N CYS A 189 10.42 -17.06 -1.26
CA CYS A 189 9.37 -17.80 -1.95
C CYS A 189 8.07 -17.87 -1.13
N ALA A 190 8.16 -18.20 0.16
CA ALA A 190 7.00 -18.27 1.05
C ALA A 190 6.30 -16.91 1.20
N LEU A 191 7.06 -15.82 1.33
CA LEU A 191 6.50 -14.46 1.43
C LEU A 191 5.91 -13.96 0.11
N ALA A 192 6.50 -14.31 -1.05
CA ALA A 192 5.90 -14.04 -2.35
C ALA A 192 4.49 -14.66 -2.48
N VAL A 193 4.35 -15.94 -2.10
CA VAL A 193 3.07 -16.66 -2.11
C VAL A 193 2.10 -16.11 -1.07
N ALA A 194 2.52 -15.97 0.20
CA ALA A 194 1.65 -15.49 1.28
C ALA A 194 1.17 -14.04 1.08
N SER A 195 1.99 -13.18 0.47
CA SER A 195 1.58 -11.82 0.08
C SER A 195 0.58 -11.84 -1.06
N THR A 196 0.77 -12.70 -2.06
CA THR A 196 -0.17 -12.88 -3.18
C THR A 196 -1.55 -13.32 -2.67
N ILE A 197 -1.58 -14.32 -1.77
CA ILE A 197 -2.81 -14.76 -1.10
C ILE A 197 -3.42 -13.62 -0.28
N THR A 198 -2.63 -12.84 0.45
CA THR A 198 -3.12 -11.73 1.28
C THR A 198 -3.74 -10.59 0.43
N VAL A 199 -3.18 -10.26 -0.73
CA VAL A 199 -3.79 -9.29 -1.66
C VAL A 199 -5.14 -9.79 -2.19
N VAL A 200 -5.23 -11.08 -2.56
CA VAL A 200 -6.50 -11.69 -2.99
C VAL A 200 -7.53 -11.68 -1.86
N GLN A 201 -7.14 -12.04 -0.63
CA GLN A 201 -8.01 -12.00 0.56
C GLN A 201 -8.56 -10.59 0.82
N ARG A 202 -7.71 -9.55 0.83
CA ARG A 202 -8.14 -8.16 1.03
C ARG A 202 -9.06 -7.69 -0.10
N THR A 203 -8.72 -7.99 -1.34
CA THR A 203 -9.55 -7.64 -2.52
C THR A 203 -10.94 -8.29 -2.46
N LEU A 204 -11.01 -9.57 -2.07
CA LEU A 204 -12.29 -10.28 -1.91
C LEU A 204 -13.10 -9.77 -0.69
N SER A 205 -12.43 -9.34 0.40
CA SER A 205 -13.11 -8.71 1.54
C SER A 205 -13.75 -7.37 1.15
N VAL A 206 -13.00 -6.51 0.44
CA VAL A 206 -13.50 -5.24 -0.08
C VAL A 206 -14.66 -5.46 -1.06
N ARG A 207 -14.51 -6.40 -2.01
CA ARG A 207 -15.59 -6.75 -2.95
C ARG A 207 -16.87 -7.20 -2.25
N LYS A 208 -16.76 -8.00 -1.17
CA LYS A 208 -17.92 -8.42 -0.37
C LYS A 208 -18.61 -7.25 0.33
N GLN A 209 -17.85 -6.29 0.86
CA GLN A 209 -18.43 -5.09 1.50
C GLN A 209 -19.14 -4.19 0.48
N VAL A 210 -18.51 -3.91 -0.67
CA VAL A 210 -19.11 -3.11 -1.76
C VAL A 210 -20.42 -3.73 -2.26
N LEU A 211 -20.47 -5.06 -2.42
CA LEU A 211 -21.68 -5.78 -2.86
C LEU A 211 -22.76 -5.95 -1.76
N ALA A 212 -22.41 -5.73 -0.49
CA ALA A 212 -23.36 -5.79 0.63
C ALA A 212 -23.96 -4.41 0.98
N ASP A 213 -23.38 -3.34 0.47
CA ASP A 213 -23.86 -1.97 0.64
C ASP A 213 -25.06 -1.68 -0.30
N PRO A 214 -26.26 -1.37 0.23
CA PRO A 214 -27.44 -1.07 -0.57
C PRO A 214 -27.27 0.12 -1.52
N ALA A 215 -26.36 1.07 -1.23
CA ALA A 215 -26.08 2.20 -2.12
C ALA A 215 -25.49 1.76 -3.48
N ASN A 216 -24.83 0.61 -3.54
CA ASN A 216 -24.24 0.06 -4.77
C ASN A 216 -25.19 -0.88 -5.53
N ALA A 217 -26.41 -1.14 -5.03
CA ALA A 217 -27.32 -2.13 -5.62
C ALA A 217 -27.80 -1.80 -7.05
N GLY A 218 -27.65 -0.54 -7.50
CA GLY A 218 -27.91 -0.13 -8.88
C GLY A 218 -26.78 -0.44 -9.88
N LEU A 219 -25.59 -0.84 -9.40
CA LEU A 219 -24.45 -1.19 -10.25
C LEU A 219 -24.50 -2.69 -10.58
N THR A 220 -25.26 -3.04 -11.63
CA THR A 220 -25.29 -4.41 -12.13
C THR A 220 -23.89 -4.89 -12.54
N PRO A 221 -23.48 -6.11 -12.18
CA PRO A 221 -22.28 -6.71 -12.75
C PRO A 221 -22.39 -6.76 -14.27
N PRO A 222 -21.28 -6.58 -15.03
CA PRO A 222 -21.32 -6.73 -16.48
C PRO A 222 -21.77 -8.15 -16.81
N THR A 223 -22.94 -8.28 -17.44
CA THR A 223 -23.53 -9.56 -17.81
C THR A 223 -22.55 -10.32 -18.70
N THR A 224 -22.12 -11.51 -18.26
CA THR A 224 -21.34 -12.42 -19.12
C THR A 224 -22.08 -12.60 -20.45
N PRO A 225 -21.45 -12.33 -21.60
CA PRO A 225 -22.15 -12.39 -22.90
C PRO A 225 -22.82 -13.75 -23.13
N GLY A 226 -24.14 -13.76 -22.99
CA GLY A 226 -24.94 -14.98 -23.08
C GLY A 226 -25.01 -15.48 -24.52
N THR A 227 -24.84 -16.78 -24.71
CA THR A 227 -24.95 -17.44 -26.02
C THR A 227 -26.32 -17.16 -26.65
N ALA A 228 -26.34 -16.34 -27.70
CA ALA A 228 -27.59 -15.95 -28.35
C ALA A 228 -28.14 -17.10 -29.21
N THR A 229 -29.18 -17.79 -28.72
CA THR A 229 -29.95 -18.76 -29.51
C THR A 229 -30.75 -18.03 -30.60
N PRO A 230 -30.57 -18.32 -31.90
CA PRO A 230 -31.24 -17.57 -32.96
C PRO A 230 -32.72 -17.94 -33.15
N GLY A 231 -33.58 -16.93 -33.20
CA GLY A 231 -34.72 -16.84 -34.13
C GLY A 231 -35.93 -17.76 -33.94
N ALA A 232 -37.05 -17.15 -33.51
CA ALA A 232 -38.39 -17.59 -33.90
C ALA A 232 -39.04 -16.44 -34.70
N ALA A 233 -39.49 -16.71 -35.92
CA ALA A 233 -40.01 -15.68 -36.83
C ALA A 233 -41.53 -15.53 -36.73
N THR A 234 -42.02 -14.30 -36.94
CA THR A 234 -43.46 -13.97 -37.01
C THR A 234 -43.88 -13.77 -38.47
N PRO A 235 -45.00 -14.36 -38.95
CA PRO A 235 -45.46 -14.21 -40.33
C PRO A 235 -46.08 -12.81 -40.60
N PRO A 236 -46.12 -12.35 -41.87
CA PRO A 236 -46.58 -11.02 -42.22
C PRO A 236 -48.12 -10.89 -42.23
N THR A 237 -48.60 -9.65 -42.08
CA THR A 237 -50.01 -9.26 -42.31
C THR A 237 -50.10 -8.40 -43.58
N SER A 238 -51.20 -8.50 -44.32
CA SER A 238 -51.36 -7.90 -45.66
C SER A 238 -52.08 -6.56 -45.65
N GLU A 239 -51.59 -5.59 -46.42
CA GLU A 239 -52.29 -4.34 -46.77
C GLU A 239 -52.48 -4.20 -48.28
N THR A 240 -53.59 -3.58 -48.69
CA THR A 240 -54.00 -3.32 -50.10
C THR A 240 -54.93 -2.08 -50.13
N PRO A 241 -55.08 -1.36 -51.28
CA PRO A 241 -54.45 -0.04 -51.33
C PRO A 241 -55.31 1.13 -51.87
N GLY A 242 -54.79 2.36 -51.73
CA GLY A 242 -55.23 3.57 -52.42
C GLY A 242 -54.61 4.83 -51.78
N THR A 243 -54.58 6.02 -52.40
CA THR A 243 -54.79 6.38 -53.81
C THR A 243 -54.29 7.82 -54.04
N GLY A 244 -53.68 8.12 -55.20
CA GLY A 244 -53.43 9.49 -55.66
C GLY A 244 -52.15 10.19 -55.14
N THR A 245 -51.60 11.22 -55.79
CA THR A 245 -51.12 11.37 -57.19
C THR A 245 -50.45 12.75 -57.33
N ALA A 246 -49.21 12.78 -57.84
CA ALA A 246 -48.48 13.91 -58.44
C ALA A 246 -48.21 15.21 -57.63
N GLY A 247 -47.03 15.80 -57.87
CA GLY A 247 -46.61 17.13 -57.40
C GLY A 247 -45.11 17.34 -57.57
N THR A 248 -44.68 18.17 -58.52
CA THR A 248 -43.27 18.34 -58.93
C THR A 248 -42.79 19.80 -58.92
N GLY A 249 -41.50 20.00 -58.63
CA GLY A 249 -40.84 21.31 -58.60
C GLY A 249 -40.60 21.84 -57.16
N THR A 250 -39.60 22.69 -56.88
CA THR A 250 -38.62 23.36 -57.78
C THR A 250 -37.30 23.61 -57.03
N THR A 251 -36.20 23.81 -57.77
CA THR A 251 -34.85 24.13 -57.26
C THR A 251 -34.71 25.54 -56.67
N GLY A 252 -33.73 25.71 -55.76
CA GLY A 252 -33.29 27.02 -55.24
C GLY A 252 -31.92 26.92 -54.55
N THR A 253 -31.06 27.94 -54.70
CA THR A 253 -29.65 27.96 -54.26
C THR A 253 -29.23 29.28 -53.61
N GLY A 254 -28.24 29.23 -52.70
CA GLY A 254 -27.65 30.41 -52.03
C GLY A 254 -28.29 30.75 -50.68
N THR A 255 -27.65 31.53 -49.77
CA THR A 255 -26.36 32.25 -49.85
C THR A 255 -25.72 32.38 -48.44
N THR A 256 -24.42 32.69 -48.38
CA THR A 256 -23.58 32.88 -47.18
C THR A 256 -23.84 34.18 -46.39
N GLY A 257 -23.46 34.22 -45.09
CA GLY A 257 -23.49 35.45 -44.28
C GLY A 257 -22.85 35.40 -42.88
N THR A 258 -21.74 36.14 -42.73
CA THR A 258 -21.07 36.68 -41.51
C THR A 258 -22.00 37.12 -40.35
N SER A 259 -21.75 36.99 -39.03
CA SER A 259 -20.57 37.08 -38.13
C SER A 259 -20.29 38.47 -37.48
N THR A 260 -20.54 38.59 -36.16
CA THR A 260 -20.10 39.63 -35.20
C THR A 260 -20.28 39.04 -33.76
N THR A 261 -19.31 38.92 -32.85
CA THR A 261 -18.50 39.89 -32.04
C THR A 261 -19.25 40.63 -30.91
N GLY A 262 -18.79 40.48 -29.64
CA GLY A 262 -19.24 41.22 -28.43
C GLY A 262 -18.46 42.55 -28.24
N PRO A 263 -17.97 42.97 -27.03
CA PRO A 263 -18.06 42.37 -25.67
C PRO A 263 -18.31 43.40 -24.52
N ASP A 264 -18.19 42.99 -23.23
CA ASP A 264 -17.68 43.77 -22.06
C ASP A 264 -17.58 42.85 -20.79
N SER A 265 -16.80 43.00 -19.69
CA SER A 265 -15.85 43.99 -19.12
C SER A 265 -16.44 45.07 -18.15
N GLN A 266 -15.92 45.47 -16.96
CA GLN A 266 -14.70 45.12 -16.16
C GLN A 266 -14.91 45.27 -14.60
N GLY A 267 -13.98 44.74 -13.77
CA GLY A 267 -13.61 45.27 -12.42
C GLY A 267 -14.31 44.65 -11.18
N GLY A 268 -13.73 44.64 -9.96
CA GLY A 268 -12.40 45.10 -9.46
C GLY A 268 -12.11 44.54 -8.04
N ALA A 269 -10.95 44.82 -7.44
CA ALA A 269 -10.50 44.24 -6.14
C ALA A 269 -10.16 45.30 -5.08
N ASP A 270 -10.09 44.92 -3.79
CA ASP A 270 -9.63 45.79 -2.70
C ASP A 270 -9.02 45.02 -1.50
N VAL A 271 -8.07 45.62 -0.77
CA VAL A 271 -7.34 45.05 0.40
C VAL A 271 -6.90 46.16 1.36
N PRO A 272 -7.22 46.09 2.68
CA PRO A 272 -6.82 47.11 3.67
C PRO A 272 -5.39 46.91 4.25
N PRO A 273 -4.76 47.97 4.79
CA PRO A 273 -3.32 47.98 5.14
C PRO A 273 -2.99 47.60 6.60
N ALA A 274 -1.69 47.42 6.87
CA ALA A 274 -1.12 47.23 8.21
C ALA A 274 -0.86 48.56 8.95
N THR A 275 -0.69 48.48 10.27
CA THR A 275 -0.42 49.63 11.16
C THR A 275 0.88 49.46 11.95
N SER A 276 1.71 50.51 11.92
CA SER A 276 2.79 50.89 12.88
C SER A 276 3.62 49.75 13.50
#